data_AF-A0A9E2EV09-F1
#
_entry.id   AF-A0A9E2EV09-F1
#
_cell.length_a   1.000
_cell.length_b   1.000
_cell.length_c   1.000
_cell.angle_alpha   90.00
_cell.angle_beta   90.00
_cell.angle_gamma   90.00
#
_symmetry.space_group_name_H-M   'P 1'
#
loop_
_entity.id
_entity.type
_entity.pdbx_description
1 polymer ?
#
loop_
_entity_poly.entity_id
_entity_poly.type
_entity_poly.pdbx_seq_one_letter_code
_entity_poly.pdbx_strand_id
1 'polypeptide(L)'
;ADDGTVKAVSCKLKTAEHLNLALGEDTAGGEGTCQEFNREIFRFASQWANPLQFSTVVFDEKETVENPEQPGMTGPDWLAPYEMTYVDDDGALHVRAKGFIVEFTDPQFARAPARFRGVHYCHYVEPGYLRAILQGDAPPVTTVGQQVVFSGAPPTG
;
A
#
# COMPACT_ATOMS: atom_id res chain seq x y z
N ALA A 1 -14.32 -8.95 17.44
CA ALA A 1 -14.76 -7.55 17.62
C ALA A 1 -13.62 -6.67 17.14
N ASP A 2 -13.90 -5.62 16.35
CA ASP A 2 -12.89 -4.62 16.04
C ASP A 2 -12.42 -3.98 17.35
N ASP A 3 -11.12 -4.10 17.64
CA ASP A 3 -10.50 -3.51 18.83
C ASP A 3 -10.22 -2.01 18.66
N GLY A 4 -10.56 -1.44 17.51
CA GLY A 4 -10.32 -0.03 17.15
C GLY A 4 -8.86 0.28 16.82
N THR A 5 -7.98 -0.72 16.77
CA THR A 5 -6.57 -0.53 16.44
C THR A 5 -6.42 -0.20 14.96
N VAL A 6 -5.72 0.90 14.66
CA VAL A 6 -5.36 1.26 13.29
C VAL A 6 -4.20 0.38 12.85
N LYS A 7 -4.43 -0.49 11.86
CA LYS A 7 -3.44 -1.48 11.40
C LYS A 7 -2.70 -1.05 10.14
N ALA A 8 -3.36 -0.28 9.29
CA ALA A 8 -2.83 0.17 8.01
C ALA A 8 -3.27 1.60 7.70
N VAL A 9 -2.52 2.21 6.80
CA VAL A 9 -2.84 3.50 6.20
C VAL A 9 -3.07 3.28 4.71
N SER A 10 -4.16 3.85 4.19
CA SER A 10 -4.54 3.76 2.78
C SER A 10 -4.51 5.16 2.16
N CYS A 11 -3.66 5.35 1.16
CA CYS A 11 -3.44 6.65 0.53
C CYS A 11 -3.78 6.58 -0.96
N LYS A 12 -4.37 7.66 -1.46
CA LYS A 12 -4.54 7.94 -2.89
C LYS A 12 -3.99 9.33 -3.16
N LEU A 13 -2.85 9.39 -3.84
CA LEU A 13 -2.09 10.61 -4.09
C LEU A 13 -2.01 10.92 -5.58
N LYS A 14 -1.47 12.09 -5.91
CA LYS A 14 -1.01 12.43 -7.26
C LYS A 14 0.45 12.03 -7.40
N THR A 15 0.82 11.47 -8.56
CA THR A 15 2.22 11.10 -8.83
C THR A 15 3.08 12.35 -8.87
N ALA A 16 4.36 12.20 -8.56
CA ALA A 16 5.33 13.27 -8.69
C ALA A 16 5.36 13.86 -10.12
N GLU A 17 5.26 13.01 -11.14
CA GLU A 17 5.17 13.42 -12.55
C GLU A 17 3.98 14.38 -12.78
N HIS A 18 2.78 14.02 -12.31
CA HIS A 18 1.61 14.86 -12.46
C HIS A 18 1.73 16.17 -11.67
N LEU A 19 2.32 16.13 -10.46
CA LEU A 19 2.56 17.32 -9.67
C LEU A 19 3.52 18.28 -10.39
N ASN A 20 4.62 17.77 -10.96
CA ASN A 20 5.58 18.58 -11.71
C ASN A 20 4.96 19.17 -12.98
N LEU A 21 4.13 18.42 -13.70
CA LEU A 21 3.38 18.92 -14.86
C LEU A 21 2.42 20.05 -14.49
N ALA A 22 1.78 19.98 -13.32
CA ALA A 22 0.77 20.93 -12.90
C ALA A 22 1.34 22.17 -12.19
N LEU A 23 2.44 22.01 -11.45
CA LEU A 23 2.96 23.03 -10.52
C LEU A 23 4.32 23.60 -10.94
N GLY A 24 4.99 22.98 -11.91
CA GLY A 24 6.33 23.36 -12.37
C GLY A 24 7.36 22.27 -12.10
N GLU A 25 8.38 22.23 -12.94
CA GLU A 25 9.52 21.30 -12.82
C GLU A 25 10.15 21.40 -11.42
N ASP A 26 10.62 20.25 -10.90
CA ASP A 26 11.24 20.10 -9.59
C ASP A 26 10.37 20.46 -8.36
N THR A 27 9.05 20.62 -8.51
CA THR A 27 8.12 20.85 -7.37
C THR A 27 7.95 19.59 -6.50
N ALA A 28 7.95 18.42 -7.13
CA ALA A 28 7.88 17.11 -6.50
C ALA A 28 9.14 16.30 -6.85
N GLY A 29 9.62 15.53 -5.87
CA GLY A 29 10.79 14.66 -6.03
C GLY A 29 10.52 13.41 -6.87
N GLY A 30 11.28 12.34 -6.64
CA GLY A 30 11.03 11.04 -7.29
C GLY A 30 9.82 10.31 -6.72
N GLU A 31 9.31 9.36 -7.49
CA GLU A 31 8.29 8.40 -7.06
C GLU A 31 8.99 7.12 -6.59
N GLY A 32 8.59 6.62 -5.42
CA GLY A 32 9.02 5.31 -4.89
C GLY A 32 7.87 4.31 -4.90
N THR A 33 8.15 3.08 -4.51
CA THR A 33 7.14 2.03 -4.31
C THR A 33 6.51 2.15 -2.91
N CYS A 34 5.28 1.69 -2.74
CA CYS A 34 4.64 1.60 -1.41
C CYS A 34 5.44 0.70 -0.44
N GLN A 35 6.18 -0.28 -0.94
CA GLN A 35 7.01 -1.20 -0.19
C GLN A 35 8.30 -0.53 0.29
N GLU A 36 8.86 0.40 -0.48
CA GLU A 36 9.92 1.29 0.04
C GLU A 36 9.42 2.05 1.26
N PHE A 37 8.17 2.52 1.23
CA PHE A 37 7.59 3.18 2.40
C PHE A 37 7.44 2.22 3.60
N ASN A 38 7.03 0.96 3.39
CA ASN A 38 7.06 -0.05 4.46
C ASN A 38 8.46 -0.27 5.05
N ARG A 39 9.52 -0.23 4.22
CA ARG A 39 10.91 -0.35 4.70
C ARG A 39 11.30 0.86 5.56
N GLU A 40 10.88 2.06 5.20
CA GLU A 40 11.06 3.27 6.00
C GLU A 40 10.32 3.17 7.34
N ILE A 41 9.06 2.71 7.31
CA ILE A 41 8.24 2.49 8.51
C ILE A 41 8.90 1.47 9.43
N PHE A 42 9.43 0.36 8.90
CA PHE A 42 10.15 -0.62 9.69
C PHE A 42 11.41 -0.05 10.33
N ARG A 43 12.22 0.71 9.57
CA ARG A 43 13.42 1.34 10.12
C ARG A 43 13.07 2.29 11.27
N PHE A 44 11.99 3.04 11.14
CA PHE A 44 11.50 3.89 12.22
C PHE A 44 10.96 3.08 13.40
N ALA A 45 10.05 2.12 13.17
CA ALA A 45 9.40 1.35 14.22
C ALA A 45 10.38 0.49 15.03
N SER A 46 11.37 -0.12 14.37
CA SER A 46 12.38 -0.97 15.00
C SER A 46 13.30 -0.24 15.96
N GLN A 47 13.52 1.07 15.77
CA GLN A 47 14.27 1.90 16.73
C GLN A 47 13.59 2.01 18.09
N TRP A 48 12.27 1.82 18.13
CA TRP A 48 11.45 1.98 19.34
C TRP A 48 10.90 0.65 19.87
N ALA A 49 11.15 -0.46 19.16
CA ALA A 49 10.72 -1.79 19.56
C ALA A 49 11.82 -2.48 20.37
N ASN A 50 11.53 -2.76 21.63
CA ASN A 50 12.43 -3.52 22.51
C ASN A 50 11.59 -4.31 23.55
N PRO A 51 11.76 -5.64 23.69
CA PRO A 51 12.57 -6.50 22.83
C PRO A 51 11.97 -6.65 21.42
N LEU A 52 12.80 -7.09 20.46
CA LEU A 52 12.33 -7.53 19.14
C LEU A 52 11.99 -9.02 19.20
N GLN A 53 10.77 -9.39 18.84
CA GLN A 53 10.30 -10.78 18.76
C GLN A 53 10.73 -11.47 17.46
N PHE A 54 10.97 -10.70 16.40
CA PHE A 54 11.33 -11.21 15.09
C PHE A 54 12.80 -10.90 14.80
N SER A 55 13.57 -11.94 14.50
CA SER A 55 14.97 -11.81 14.05
C SER A 55 15.07 -11.45 12.57
N THR A 56 14.03 -11.75 11.78
CA THR A 56 13.97 -11.53 10.34
C THR A 56 12.64 -10.87 9.98
N VAL A 57 12.72 -9.80 9.19
CA VAL A 57 11.56 -9.13 8.58
C VAL A 57 11.77 -9.08 7.08
N VAL A 58 10.79 -9.58 6.33
CA VAL A 58 10.82 -9.72 4.87
C VAL A 58 9.82 -8.75 4.25
N PHE A 59 10.23 -8.12 3.15
CA PHE A 59 9.42 -7.20 2.38
C PHE A 59 9.27 -7.72 0.95
N ASP A 60 8.07 -7.61 0.40
CA ASP A 60 7.78 -8.04 -0.96
C ASP A 60 8.32 -7.03 -1.99
N GLU A 61 9.52 -7.27 -2.52
CA GLU A 61 10.19 -6.36 -3.46
C GLU A 61 9.36 -5.97 -4.68
N LYS A 62 8.46 -6.85 -5.11
CA LYS A 62 7.69 -6.69 -6.34
C LYS A 62 6.28 -6.17 -6.12
N GLU A 63 5.89 -5.89 -4.87
CA GLU A 63 4.51 -5.56 -4.52
C GLU A 63 3.52 -6.54 -5.15
N THR A 64 3.80 -7.84 -5.11
CA THR A 64 3.06 -8.88 -5.85
C THR A 64 1.58 -9.00 -5.53
N VAL A 65 1.08 -8.23 -4.56
CA VAL A 65 -0.37 -8.03 -4.33
C VAL A 65 -1.02 -7.23 -5.47
N GLU A 66 -0.23 -6.64 -6.35
CA GLU A 66 -0.69 -6.09 -7.63
C GLU A 66 -1.49 -7.12 -8.44
N ASN A 67 -2.42 -6.62 -9.27
CA ASN A 67 -3.15 -7.44 -10.24
C ASN A 67 -2.42 -7.34 -11.60
N PRO A 68 -1.51 -8.27 -11.94
CA PRO A 68 -0.75 -8.20 -13.19
C PRO A 68 -1.64 -8.43 -14.44
N GLU A 69 -2.82 -9.03 -14.28
CA GLU A 69 -3.77 -9.23 -15.36
C GLU A 69 -4.57 -7.95 -15.68
N GLN A 70 -4.64 -7.02 -14.73
CA GLN A 70 -5.27 -5.70 -14.86
C GLN A 70 -4.36 -4.62 -14.26
N PRO A 71 -3.30 -4.21 -14.96
CA PRO A 71 -2.35 -3.21 -14.44
C PRO A 71 -3.00 -1.85 -14.15
N GLY A 72 -4.16 -1.57 -14.74
CA GLY A 72 -5.03 -0.45 -14.37
C GLY A 72 -5.94 -0.78 -13.19
N MET A 73 -5.38 -1.29 -12.09
CA MET A 73 -6.09 -1.76 -10.89
C MET A 73 -7.33 -0.89 -10.62
N THR A 74 -8.51 -1.49 -10.67
CA THR A 74 -9.74 -0.73 -10.44
C THR A 74 -9.81 -0.29 -8.98
N GLY A 75 -10.54 0.77 -8.67
CA GLY A 75 -10.76 1.18 -7.27
C GLY A 75 -11.21 0.02 -6.35
N PRO A 76 -12.14 -0.84 -6.79
CA PRO A 76 -12.48 -2.08 -6.08
C PRO A 76 -11.32 -3.05 -5.89
N ASP A 77 -10.51 -3.29 -6.93
CA ASP A 77 -9.36 -4.20 -6.84
C ASP A 77 -8.35 -3.68 -5.83
N TRP A 78 -8.10 -2.37 -5.81
CA TRP A 78 -7.25 -1.73 -4.81
C TRP A 78 -7.75 -1.95 -3.39
N LEU A 79 -9.06 -1.76 -3.18
CA LEU A 79 -9.70 -1.97 -1.89
C LEU A 79 -9.83 -3.44 -1.50
N ALA A 80 -9.75 -4.39 -2.44
CA ALA A 80 -9.95 -5.79 -2.16
C ALA A 80 -9.00 -6.29 -1.05
N PRO A 81 -9.48 -7.12 -0.10
CA PRO A 81 -8.67 -7.58 1.01
C PRO A 81 -7.40 -8.29 0.58
N TYR A 82 -6.30 -8.04 1.28
CA TYR A 82 -5.05 -8.78 1.13
C TYR A 82 -4.37 -8.99 2.49
N GLU A 83 -3.60 -10.08 2.60
CA GLU A 83 -2.77 -10.34 3.76
C GLU A 83 -1.56 -9.40 3.74
N MET A 84 -1.59 -8.39 4.61
CA MET A 84 -0.55 -7.37 4.71
C MET A 84 0.61 -7.85 5.57
N THR A 85 0.33 -8.59 6.65
CA THR A 85 1.37 -9.17 7.49
C THR A 85 1.07 -10.62 7.79
N TYR A 86 2.10 -11.45 7.81
CA TYR A 86 2.04 -12.85 8.21
C TYR A 86 3.41 -13.32 8.70
N VAL A 87 3.44 -14.48 9.35
CA VAL A 87 4.68 -15.15 9.76
C VAL A 87 4.80 -16.43 8.95
N ASP A 88 5.94 -16.66 8.31
CA ASP A 88 6.19 -17.90 7.57
C ASP A 88 6.61 -19.06 8.48
N ASP A 89 6.81 -20.24 7.87
CA ASP A 89 7.21 -21.45 8.58
C ASP A 89 8.61 -21.34 9.23
N ASP A 90 9.45 -20.43 8.73
CA ASP A 90 10.79 -20.12 9.27
C ASP A 90 10.74 -19.09 10.41
N GLY A 91 9.55 -18.56 10.73
CA GLY A 91 9.35 -17.58 11.80
C GLY A 91 9.69 -16.14 11.38
N ALA A 92 9.88 -15.85 10.10
CA ALA A 92 10.11 -14.50 9.61
C ALA A 92 8.79 -13.73 9.49
N LEU A 93 8.79 -12.46 9.92
CA LEU A 93 7.66 -11.57 9.72
C LEU A 93 7.69 -11.02 8.29
N HIS A 94 6.67 -11.31 7.51
CA HIS A 94 6.46 -10.71 6.20
C HIS A 94 5.59 -9.48 6.33
N VAL A 95 6.00 -8.39 5.68
CA VAL A 95 5.25 -7.13 5.59
C VAL A 95 5.11 -6.75 4.12
N ARG A 96 3.88 -6.80 3.62
CA ARG A 96 3.53 -6.53 2.22
C ARG A 96 2.89 -5.16 2.10
N ALA A 97 3.12 -4.50 0.99
CA ALA A 97 2.33 -3.37 0.52
C ALA A 97 1.40 -3.83 -0.60
N LYS A 98 0.33 -3.06 -0.81
CA LYS A 98 -0.48 -3.13 -2.04
C LYS A 98 -0.48 -1.75 -2.68
N GLY A 99 0.26 -1.63 -3.76
CA GLY A 99 0.43 -0.41 -4.53
C GLY A 99 -0.08 -0.52 -5.95
N PHE A 100 -0.27 0.61 -6.61
CA PHE A 100 -0.16 0.74 -8.06
C PHE A 100 -0.01 2.21 -8.45
N ILE A 101 0.69 2.44 -9.56
CA ILE A 101 0.95 3.75 -10.13
C ILE A 101 0.31 3.83 -11.52
N VAL A 102 -0.40 4.93 -11.77
CA VAL A 102 -0.87 5.30 -13.11
C VAL A 102 -0.23 6.63 -13.44
N GLU A 103 0.80 6.63 -14.28
CA GLU A 103 1.42 7.87 -14.72
C GLU A 103 0.46 8.71 -15.57
N PHE A 104 0.61 10.03 -15.49
CA PHE A 104 -0.28 10.96 -16.16
C PHE A 104 -0.11 10.92 -17.67
N THR A 105 1.13 10.79 -18.15
CA THR A 105 1.45 10.78 -19.59
C THR A 105 1.48 9.39 -20.20
N ASP A 106 1.22 8.33 -19.42
CA ASP A 106 1.19 6.96 -19.94
C ASP A 106 0.18 6.83 -21.09
N PRO A 107 0.64 6.49 -22.32
CA PRO A 107 -0.22 6.33 -23.48
C PRO A 107 -1.34 5.30 -23.30
N GLN A 108 -1.13 4.26 -22.46
CA GLN A 108 -2.14 3.24 -22.17
C GLN A 108 -3.39 3.86 -21.52
N PHE A 109 -3.21 4.93 -20.74
CA PHE A 109 -4.27 5.62 -20.02
C PHE A 109 -4.67 6.95 -20.67
N ALA A 110 -4.19 7.27 -21.88
CA ALA A 110 -4.47 8.53 -22.56
C ALA A 110 -5.97 8.84 -22.72
N ARG A 111 -6.80 7.80 -22.87
CA ARG A 111 -8.27 7.91 -22.98
C ARG A 111 -9.00 7.89 -21.64
N ALA A 112 -8.33 7.58 -20.54
CA ALA A 112 -8.94 7.58 -19.21
C ALA A 112 -9.26 9.02 -18.76
N PRO A 113 -10.36 9.24 -18.03
CA PRO A 113 -10.64 10.54 -17.41
C PRO A 113 -9.45 11.05 -16.58
N ALA A 114 -9.11 12.33 -16.70
CA ALA A 114 -7.93 12.91 -16.05
C ALA A 114 -7.85 12.67 -14.53
N ARG A 115 -9.01 12.54 -13.85
CA ARG A 115 -9.08 12.21 -12.42
C ARG A 115 -8.48 10.84 -12.05
N PHE A 116 -8.39 9.92 -13.02
CA PHE A 116 -7.85 8.57 -12.87
C PHE A 116 -6.41 8.43 -13.36
N ARG A 117 -5.81 9.51 -13.91
CA ARG A 117 -4.42 9.54 -14.37
C ARG A 117 -3.53 10.30 -13.39
N GLY A 118 -2.23 9.98 -13.41
CA GLY A 118 -1.24 10.58 -12.52
C GLY A 118 -1.60 10.35 -11.07
N VAL A 119 -1.86 9.10 -10.70
CA VAL A 119 -2.30 8.70 -9.36
C VAL A 119 -1.43 7.56 -8.84
N HIS A 120 -1.13 7.62 -7.54
CA HIS A 120 -0.43 6.57 -6.83
C HIS A 120 -1.29 6.16 -5.64
N TYR A 121 -1.65 4.89 -5.59
CA TYR A 121 -2.42 4.32 -4.49
C TYR A 121 -1.53 3.39 -3.69
N CYS A 122 -1.62 3.48 -2.36
CA CYS A 122 -0.88 2.62 -1.46
C CYS A 122 -1.74 2.13 -0.32
N HIS A 123 -1.53 0.87 0.06
CA HIS A 123 -1.74 0.38 1.43
C HIS A 123 -0.38 0.02 2.02
N TYR A 124 -0.10 0.55 3.20
CA TYR A 124 1.10 0.21 3.98
C TYR A 124 0.75 0.08 5.46
N VAL A 125 1.64 -0.59 6.21
CA VAL A 125 1.43 -0.87 7.64
C VAL A 125 1.44 0.41 8.47
N GLU A 126 0.59 0.49 9.49
CA GLU A 126 0.64 1.62 10.42
C GLU A 126 1.89 1.50 11.32
N PRO A 127 2.71 2.55 11.48
CA PRO A 127 3.96 2.47 12.24
C PRO A 127 3.82 1.98 13.69
N GLY A 128 2.82 2.44 14.43
CA GLY A 128 2.54 2.01 15.80
C GLY A 128 2.16 0.53 15.89
N TYR A 129 1.35 0.06 14.95
CA TYR A 129 0.96 -1.34 14.81
C TYR A 129 2.15 -2.22 14.47
N LEU A 130 3.00 -1.82 13.51
CA LEU A 130 4.22 -2.56 13.21
C LEU A 130 5.13 -2.64 14.44
N ARG A 131 5.31 -1.55 15.18
CA ARG A 131 6.07 -1.56 16.43
C ARG A 131 5.49 -2.57 17.44
N ALA A 132 4.16 -2.56 17.62
CA ALA A 132 3.48 -3.49 18.53
C ALA A 132 3.65 -4.95 18.10
N ILE A 133 3.60 -5.25 16.79
CA ILE A 133 3.93 -6.59 16.27
C ILE A 133 5.38 -6.94 16.64
N LEU A 134 6.33 -6.05 16.34
CA LEU A 134 7.75 -6.28 16.60
C LEU A 134 8.03 -6.57 18.08
N GLN A 135 7.21 -6.06 19.01
CA GLN A 135 7.34 -6.29 20.46
C GLN A 135 6.55 -7.50 20.97
N GLY A 136 5.63 -8.03 20.17
CA GLY A 136 4.70 -9.10 20.56
C GLY A 136 3.43 -8.61 21.25
N ASP A 137 3.20 -7.29 21.25
CA ASP A 137 2.02 -6.64 21.84
C ASP A 137 0.81 -6.66 20.90
N ALA A 138 1.01 -7.02 19.63
CA ALA A 138 -0.05 -7.17 18.64
C ALA A 138 0.12 -8.45 17.81
N PRO A 139 -0.98 -9.04 17.30
CA PRO A 139 -0.91 -10.21 16.43
C PRO A 139 -0.12 -9.89 15.15
N PRO A 140 0.80 -10.77 14.70
CA PRO A 140 1.60 -10.53 13.49
C PRO A 140 0.87 -10.86 12.18
N VAL A 141 -0.33 -11.45 12.26
CA VAL A 141 -1.15 -11.79 11.10
C VAL A 141 -2.26 -10.75 10.94
N THR A 142 -2.28 -10.04 9.82
CA THR A 142 -3.30 -9.05 9.51
C THR A 142 -3.64 -9.01 8.03
N THR A 143 -4.95 -9.02 7.77
CA THR A 143 -5.54 -8.70 6.46
C THR A 143 -6.15 -7.30 6.51
N VAL A 144 -5.95 -6.51 5.45
CA VAL A 144 -6.53 -5.16 5.32
C VAL A 144 -7.20 -4.99 3.96
N GLY A 145 -8.07 -4.00 3.85
CA GLY A 145 -8.93 -3.79 2.69
C GLY A 145 -10.37 -4.21 2.99
N GLN A 146 -11.26 -3.93 2.05
CA GLN A 146 -12.68 -4.21 2.10
C GLN A 146 -13.18 -4.67 0.73
N GLN A 147 -14.04 -5.69 0.73
CA GLN A 147 -14.79 -6.02 -0.48
C GLN A 147 -15.82 -4.93 -0.76
N VAL A 148 -15.69 -4.27 -1.92
CA VAL A 148 -16.65 -3.26 -2.36
C VAL A 148 -17.80 -3.95 -3.07
N VAL A 149 -18.94 -4.05 -2.40
CA VAL A 149 -20.19 -4.46 -3.05
C VAL A 149 -20.82 -3.22 -3.67
N PHE A 150 -20.85 -3.14 -5.00
CA PHE A 150 -21.57 -2.06 -5.68
C PHE A 150 -23.07 -2.27 -5.49
N SER A 151 -23.69 -1.43 -4.66
CA SER A 151 -25.14 -1.30 -4.56
C SER A 151 -25.67 -0.41 -5.68
N GLY A 152 -25.72 -0.96 -6.91
CA GLY A 152 -26.30 -0.26 -8.06
C GLY A 152 -26.24 -1.08 -9.33
N ALA A 153 -27.25 -0.91 -10.20
CA ALA A 153 -27.15 -1.39 -11.58
C ALA A 153 -25.92 -0.76 -12.26
N PRO A 154 -25.20 -1.50 -13.13
CA PRO A 154 -24.03 -0.96 -13.82
C PRO A 154 -24.41 0.34 -14.55
N PRO A 155 -23.52 1.35 -14.59
CA PRO A 155 -23.82 2.59 -15.31
C PRO A 155 -24.07 2.27 -16.78
N THR A 156 -25.29 2.55 -17.24
CA THR A 156 -25.61 2.61 -18.66
C THR A 156 -25.06 3.92 -19.21
N GLY A 157 -23.97 3.89 -19.97
CA GLY A 157 -23.48 5.05 -20.72
C GLY A 157 -21.96 5.15 -20.80
#